data_AF-A0AAE1CXZ8-F1
#
_entry.id   AF-A0AAE1CXZ8-F1
#
_cell.length_a   1.000
_cell.length_b   1.000
_cell.length_c   1.000
_cell.angle_alpha   90.00
_cell.angle_beta   90.00
_cell.angle_gamma   90.00
#
_symmetry.space_group_name_H-M   'P 1'
#
loop_
_entity.id
_entity.type
_entity.pdbx_description
1 polymer ?
#
loop_
_entity_poly.entity_id
_entity_poly.type
_entity_poly.pdbx_seq_one_letter_code
_entity_poly.pdbx_strand_id
1 'polypeptide(L)'
;MGQVEMTEAVNLKHFQKLLFICLQSYVEGNDKFLLQSLIECLELAALDKHSCVAVPALGTGGHNYLLVEVAKATIEAVTLHNRQYGEETSIKKSYRVFAVLVQIPAKQF
;
A
#
# COMPACT_ATOMS: atom_id res chain seq x y z
N MET A 1 -15.47 2.77 -4.44
CA MET A 1 -14.59 3.47 -3.48
C MET A 1 -13.67 2.43 -2.90
N GLY A 2 -12.37 2.74 -2.76
CA GLY A 2 -11.45 1.90 -1.98
C GLY A 2 -12.02 1.74 -0.58
N GLN A 3 -12.08 0.52 -0.08
CA GLN A 3 -12.40 0.28 1.33
C GLN A 3 -11.10 -0.18 1.96
N VAL A 4 -10.48 0.71 2.73
CA VAL A 4 -9.32 0.37 3.54
C VAL A 4 -9.78 0.18 4.98
N GLU A 5 -9.50 -1.00 5.53
CA GLU A 5 -9.82 -1.31 6.93
C GLU A 5 -8.52 -1.49 7.72
N MET A 6 -8.44 -0.85 8.89
CA MET A 6 -7.27 -0.92 9.77
C MET A 6 -7.56 -1.73 11.03
N THR A 7 -6.64 -2.61 11.43
CA THR A 7 -6.76 -3.41 12.66
C THR A 7 -5.43 -3.56 13.40
N GLU A 8 -5.49 -4.08 14.63
CA GLU A 8 -4.31 -4.37 15.46
C GLU A 8 -3.51 -5.58 14.94
N ALA A 9 -2.19 -5.45 14.90
CA ALA A 9 -1.28 -6.51 14.50
C ALA A 9 -0.82 -7.34 15.72
N VAL A 10 -1.78 -7.95 16.44
CA VAL A 10 -1.61 -8.53 17.79
C VAL A 10 -0.36 -9.42 17.97
N ASN A 11 -0.02 -10.23 16.96
CA ASN A 11 1.09 -11.20 17.05
C ASN A 11 2.27 -10.90 16.11
N LEU A 12 2.32 -9.71 15.49
CA LEU A 12 3.42 -9.33 14.60
C LEU A 12 4.43 -8.45 15.32
N LYS A 13 5.62 -9.00 15.61
CA LYS A 13 6.65 -8.34 16.44
C LYS A 13 7.12 -6.96 15.95
N HIS A 14 6.94 -6.66 14.67
CA HIS A 14 7.47 -5.45 14.03
C HIS A 14 6.39 -4.56 13.41
N PHE A 15 5.13 -4.97 13.47
CA PHE A 15 4.00 -4.22 12.92
C PHE A 15 3.02 -3.95 14.04
N GLN A 16 2.51 -2.72 14.13
CA GLN A 16 1.52 -2.33 15.14
C GLN A 16 0.09 -2.46 14.59
N LYS A 17 -0.08 -2.10 13.31
CA LYS A 17 -1.36 -2.20 12.61
C LYS A 17 -1.21 -2.95 11.29
N LEU A 18 -2.32 -3.52 10.85
CA LEU A 18 -2.51 -4.05 9.51
C LEU A 18 -3.59 -3.25 8.81
N LEU A 19 -3.32 -2.84 7.57
CA LEU A 19 -4.29 -2.20 6.69
C LEU A 19 -4.66 -3.18 5.57
N PHE A 20 -5.95 -3.40 5.38
CA PHE A 20 -6.50 -4.30 4.37
C PHE A 20 -7.10 -3.51 3.23
N ILE A 21 -6.77 -3.90 2.00
CA ILE A 21 -7.37 -3.39 0.78
C ILE A 21 -8.03 -4.55 0.05
N CYS A 22 -9.30 -4.41 -0.28
CA CYS A 22 -10.01 -5.35 -1.14
C CYS A 22 -9.82 -4.98 -2.62
N LEU A 23 -8.88 -5.65 -3.29
CA LEU A 23 -8.63 -5.46 -4.72
C LEU A 23 -9.54 -6.37 -5.58
N GLN A 24 -10.02 -5.82 -6.68
CA GLN A 24 -10.59 -6.61 -7.78
C GLN A 24 -9.46 -7.15 -8.65
N SER A 25 -9.75 -8.11 -9.53
CA SER A 25 -8.78 -8.50 -10.56
C SER A 25 -8.46 -7.34 -11.50
N TYR A 26 -7.23 -7.29 -11.99
CA TYR A 26 -6.73 -6.25 -12.87
C TYR A 26 -7.51 -6.22 -14.18
N VAL A 27 -7.97 -5.02 -14.51
CA VAL A 27 -8.58 -4.66 -15.78
C VAL A 27 -8.00 -3.29 -16.12
N GLU A 28 -7.61 -3.09 -17.38
CA GLU A 28 -7.06 -1.81 -17.81
C GLU A 28 -7.98 -0.64 -17.40
N GLY A 29 -7.42 0.36 -16.72
CA GLY A 29 -8.16 1.52 -16.18
C GLY A 29 -8.71 1.37 -14.76
N ASN A 30 -8.58 0.21 -14.11
CA ASN A 30 -8.94 0.03 -12.69
C ASN A 30 -7.77 0.23 -11.71
N ASP A 31 -6.60 0.58 -12.23
CA ASP A 31 -5.40 0.99 -11.50
C ASP A 31 -5.62 2.20 -10.58
N LYS A 32 -6.54 3.11 -10.96
CA LYS A 32 -6.97 4.23 -10.12
C LYS A 32 -7.48 3.79 -8.75
N PHE A 33 -8.10 2.62 -8.66
CA PHE A 33 -8.59 2.09 -7.38
C PHE A 33 -7.44 1.71 -6.46
N LEU A 34 -6.37 1.12 -7.01
CA LEU A 34 -5.16 0.79 -6.27
C LEU A 34 -4.50 2.07 -5.74
N LEU A 35 -4.33 3.08 -6.60
CA LEU A 35 -3.78 4.38 -6.20
C LEU A 35 -4.58 5.02 -5.06
N GLN A 36 -5.90 5.10 -5.20
CA GLN A 36 -6.76 5.69 -4.17
C GLN A 36 -6.66 4.94 -2.84
N SER A 37 -6.65 3.60 -2.88
CA SER A 37 -6.55 2.77 -1.67
C SER A 37 -5.19 2.93 -0.99
N LEU A 38 -4.11 3.12 -1.76
CA LEU A 38 -2.79 3.38 -1.22
C LEU A 38 -2.70 4.75 -0.53
N ILE A 39 -3.33 5.78 -1.10
CA ILE A 39 -3.43 7.11 -0.47
C ILE A 39 -4.18 7.01 0.86
N GLU A 40 -5.33 6.34 0.86
CA GLU A 40 -6.15 6.14 2.07
C GLU A 40 -5.38 5.36 3.15
N CYS A 41 -4.57 4.36 2.76
CA CYS A 41 -3.68 3.68 3.71
C CYS A 41 -2.67 4.63 4.37
N LEU A 42 -2.06 5.53 3.60
CA LEU A 42 -1.11 6.51 4.13
C LEU A 42 -1.81 7.51 5.05
N GLU A 43 -3.00 7.98 4.68
CA GLU A 43 -3.80 8.90 5.50
C GLU A 43 -4.22 8.26 6.83
N LEU A 44 -4.74 7.03 6.81
CA LEU A 44 -5.12 6.29 8.02
C LEU A 44 -3.92 6.04 8.94
N ALA A 45 -2.79 5.61 8.36
CA ALA A 45 -1.57 5.40 9.14
C ALA A 45 -1.04 6.72 9.73
N ALA A 46 -1.13 7.83 9.00
CA ALA A 46 -0.72 9.13 9.47
C ALA A 46 -1.61 9.63 10.63
N LEU A 47 -2.94 9.45 10.50
CA LEU A 47 -3.94 9.76 11.52
C LEU A 47 -3.71 8.96 12.81
N ASP A 48 -3.33 7.69 12.70
CA ASP A 48 -2.96 6.83 13.84
C ASP A 48 -1.51 7.07 14.33
N LYS A 49 -0.85 8.13 13.85
CA LYS A 49 0.48 8.60 14.25
C LYS A 49 1.62 7.61 13.97
N HIS A 50 1.47 6.76 12.96
CA HIS A 50 2.56 5.90 12.52
C HIS A 50 3.57 6.64 11.66
N SER A 51 4.85 6.33 11.85
CA SER A 51 5.95 6.99 11.12
C SER A 51 6.44 6.24 9.89
N CYS A 52 6.00 4.99 9.71
CA CYS A 52 6.40 4.12 8.61
C CYS A 52 5.26 3.17 8.22
N VAL A 53 5.15 2.89 6.92
CA VAL A 53 4.22 1.93 6.34
C VAL A 53 5.01 1.05 5.37
N ALA A 54 4.79 -0.28 5.44
CA ALA A 54 5.33 -1.22 4.48
C ALA A 54 4.24 -1.64 3.50
N VAL A 55 4.52 -1.54 2.20
CA VAL A 55 3.55 -1.83 1.14
C VAL A 55 4.07 -3.00 0.29
N PRO A 56 3.40 -4.16 0.28
CA PRO A 56 3.78 -5.27 -0.57
C PRO A 56 3.40 -5.00 -2.04
N ALA A 57 3.81 -5.89 -2.96
CA ALA A 57 3.40 -5.83 -4.37
C ALA A 57 1.91 -6.23 -4.54
N LEU A 58 1.00 -5.35 -4.08
CA LEU A 58 -0.44 -5.58 -4.01
C LEU A 58 -1.02 -5.99 -5.37
N GLY A 59 -1.83 -7.04 -5.39
CA GLY A 59 -2.55 -7.50 -6.59
C GLY A 59 -1.71 -8.22 -7.66
N THR A 60 -0.38 -8.23 -7.55
CA THR A 60 0.52 -8.85 -8.56
C THR A 60 0.50 -10.38 -8.58
N GLY A 61 -0.12 -11.00 -7.57
CA GLY A 61 -0.42 -12.43 -7.53
C GLY A 61 -1.74 -12.76 -8.24
N GLY A 62 -2.68 -13.37 -7.51
CA GLY A 62 -3.96 -13.88 -8.06
C GLY A 62 -4.91 -12.84 -8.67
N HIS A 63 -4.60 -11.54 -8.57
CA HIS A 63 -5.38 -10.46 -9.18
C HIS A 63 -4.76 -9.93 -10.48
N ASN A 64 -3.64 -10.48 -10.97
CA ASN A 64 -3.05 -10.17 -12.29
C ASN A 64 -2.66 -8.70 -12.52
N TYR A 65 -2.42 -7.91 -11.46
CA TYR A 65 -1.89 -6.56 -11.66
C TYR A 65 -0.47 -6.63 -12.24
N LEU A 66 -0.21 -5.76 -13.21
CA LEU A 66 1.13 -5.60 -13.77
C LEU A 66 2.07 -4.98 -12.73
N LEU A 67 3.22 -5.60 -12.50
CA LEU A 67 4.24 -5.14 -11.53
C LEU A 67 4.60 -3.66 -11.71
N VAL A 68 4.74 -3.22 -12.96
CA VAL A 68 5.09 -1.83 -13.30
C VAL A 68 4.00 -0.86 -12.86
N GLU A 69 2.72 -1.22 -13.05
CA GLU A 69 1.60 -0.35 -12.68
C GLU A 69 1.42 -0.27 -11.17
N VAL A 70 1.66 -1.38 -10.45
CA VAL A 70 1.64 -1.38 -8.97
C VAL A 70 2.77 -0.52 -8.40
N ALA A 71 3.98 -0.63 -8.97
CA ALA A 71 5.11 0.19 -8.57
C ALA A 71 4.85 1.69 -8.82
N LYS A 72 4.33 2.04 -10.01
CA LYS A 72 3.94 3.43 -10.33
C LYS A 72 2.90 3.96 -9.35
N ALA A 73 1.80 3.23 -9.13
CA ALA A 73 0.75 3.63 -8.21
C ALA A 73 1.27 3.82 -6.78
N THR A 74 2.19 2.97 -6.33
CA THR A 74 2.81 3.10 -5.00
C THR A 74 3.67 4.36 -4.88
N ILE A 75 4.53 4.63 -5.86
CA ILE A 75 5.38 5.83 -5.88
C ILE A 75 4.51 7.10 -5.99
N GLU A 76 3.47 7.05 -6.81
CA GLU A 76 2.53 8.15 -7.01
C GLU A 76 1.76 8.46 -5.73
N ALA A 77 1.20 7.45 -5.04
CA ALA A 77 0.52 7.62 -3.76
C ALA A 77 1.40 8.33 -2.73
N VAL A 78 2.65 7.87 -2.58
CA VAL A 78 3.64 8.48 -1.66
C VAL A 78 3.94 9.92 -2.07
N THR A 79 4.11 10.18 -3.36
CA THR A 79 4.42 11.52 -3.88
C THR A 79 3.26 12.48 -3.63
N LEU A 80 2.02 12.06 -3.87
CA LEU A 80 0.82 12.86 -3.65
C LEU A 80 0.62 13.15 -2.16
N HIS A 81 0.70 12.12 -1.31
CA HIS A 81 0.59 12.29 0.13
C HIS A 81 1.66 13.25 0.69
N ASN A 82 2.92 13.13 0.26
CA ASN A 82 3.99 14.05 0.66
C ASN A 82 3.76 15.49 0.20
N ARG A 83 3.21 15.69 -1.00
CA ARG A 83 2.88 17.03 -1.50
C ARG A 83 1.73 17.66 -0.73
N GLN A 84 0.74 16.86 -0.34
CA GLN A 84 -0.45 17.33 0.35
C GLN A 84 -0.17 17.71 1.81
N TYR A 85 0.61 16.89 2.53
CA TYR A 85 0.81 17.08 3.98
C TYR A 85 2.21 17.61 4.36
N GLY A 86 3.19 17.60 3.45
CA GLY A 86 4.49 18.21 3.67
C GLY A 86 5.23 17.71 4.91
N GLU A 87 5.41 18.59 5.90
CA GLU A 87 6.05 18.29 7.20
C GLU A 87 5.05 18.00 8.33
N GLU A 88 3.74 18.18 8.08
CA GLU A 88 2.68 17.99 9.08
C GLU A 88 2.27 16.53 9.26
N THR A 89 2.67 15.65 8.33
CA THR A 89 2.41 14.21 8.44
C THR A 89 3.36 13.52 9.41
N SER A 90 2.82 12.59 10.20
CA SER A 90 3.61 11.73 11.08
C SER A 90 4.45 10.70 10.30
N ILE A 91 4.08 10.42 9.05
CA ILE A 91 4.83 9.54 8.15
C ILE A 91 6.12 10.25 7.72
N LYS A 92 7.26 9.77 8.23
CA LYS A 92 8.54 10.41 7.98
C LYS A 92 8.96 10.19 6.52
N LYS A 93 9.51 11.25 5.90
CA LYS A 93 10.06 11.25 4.52
C LYS A 93 11.09 10.13 4.25
N SER A 94 11.66 9.52 5.28
CA SER A 94 12.50 8.32 5.17
C SER A 94 11.63 7.07 4.96
N TYR A 95 10.94 7.00 3.82
CA TYR A 95 10.22 5.82 3.40
C TYR A 95 11.21 4.67 3.21
N ARG A 96 11.29 3.77 4.20
CA ARG A 96 11.64 2.38 3.89
C ARG A 96 10.37 1.72 3.36
N VAL A 97 9.92 2.14 2.16
CA VAL A 97 9.03 1.29 1.36
C VAL A 97 9.88 0.09 0.99
N PHE A 98 9.93 -0.88 1.90
CA PHE A 98 10.18 -2.24 1.51
C PHE A 98 8.97 -2.64 0.69
N ALA A 99 9.04 -2.38 -0.62
CA ALA A 99 8.40 -3.26 -1.56
C ALA A 99 9.01 -4.63 -1.28
N VAL A 100 8.39 -5.40 -0.39
CA VAL A 100 8.73 -6.81 -0.26
C VAL A 100 8.25 -7.43 -1.56
N LEU A 101 9.17 -7.51 -2.53
CA LEU A 101 9.07 -8.41 -3.65
C LEU A 101 9.08 -9.82 -3.06
N VAL A 102 7.92 -10.31 -2.62
CA VAL A 102 7.77 -11.73 -2.37
C VAL A 102 7.74 -12.37 -3.75
N GLN A 103 8.90 -12.80 -4.23
CA GLN A 103 9.00 -13.72 -5.34
C GLN A 103 8.41 -15.05 -4.84
N ILE A 104 7.11 -15.27 -5.05
CA ILE A 104 6.51 -16.59 -4.87
C ILE A 104 6.91 -17.41 -6.09
N PRO A 105 7.67 -18.52 -5.94
CA PRO A 105 7.95 -19.38 -7.07
C PRO A 105 6.63 -19.89 -7.65
N ALA A 106 6.45 -19.71 -8.95
CA ALA A 106 5.31 -20.23 -9.67
C ALA A 106 5.17 -21.73 -9.40
N LYS A 107 4.16 -22.12 -8.63
CA LYS A 107 3.66 -23.50 -8.65
C LYS A 107 2.48 -23.52 -9.60
N GLN A 108 2.75 -24.16 -10.74
CA GLN A 108 1.77 -24.70 -11.67
C GLN A 108 0.71 -25.47 -10.87
N PHE A 109 -0.55 -25.10 -11.07
CA PHE A 109 -1.69 -25.98 -10.85
C PHE A 109 -2.15 -26.49 -12.21
#